data_AF-A0A2H0WEP0-F1
#
_entry.id   AF-A0A2H0WEP0-F1
#
_cell.length_a   1.000
_cell.length_b   1.000
_cell.length_c   1.000
_cell.angle_alpha   90.00
_cell.angle_beta   90.00
_cell.angle_gamma   90.00
#
_symmetry.space_group_name_H-M   'P 1'
#
loop_
_entity.id
_entity.type
_entity.pdbx_description
1 polymer ?
#
loop_
_entity_poly.entity_id
_entity_poly.type
_entity_poly.pdbx_seq_one_letter_code
_entity_poly.pdbx_strand_id
1 'polypeptide(L)'
;MFSGSQNLSHFTSKNMAIWLSMAFQGGAINAGGFLACHRFVSHTTGFATYFGTEFSQGHWNAALGMLTVPLFFLLGAAISGFFVDRRLVLHQRPLYTWMFAFISFAMLFISFFGELGSFGTFGEPMEISQDYGMLALLCLCSGIQNGTITSASGAVVRTTHMTGITTDLGLGLVRVFAIGQSKQTKVAEARANGMRTGLIVSFLLGSTVSSYLFFHIQYLGFLMPCLISFLLTVVAFRTSDNTSGGSSYA
;
A
#
# COMPACT_ATOMS: atom_id res chain seq x y z
N MET A 1 19.36 1.31 0.46
CA MET A 1 17.97 1.16 -0.03
C MET A 1 17.13 2.29 0.51
N PHE A 2 17.19 2.56 1.81
CA PHE A 2 16.73 3.82 2.41
C PHE A 2 17.92 4.60 3.01
N SER A 3 18.85 5.06 2.16
CA SER A 3 19.92 5.96 2.64
C SER A 3 19.35 7.37 2.78
N GLY A 4 19.68 8.07 3.87
CA GLY A 4 19.08 9.34 4.31
C GLY A 4 19.17 10.54 3.34
N SER A 5 19.68 10.35 2.12
CA SER A 5 19.71 11.36 1.05
C SER A 5 19.29 10.83 -0.34
N GLN A 6 18.97 9.54 -0.50
CA GLN A 6 18.61 8.98 -1.80
C GLN A 6 17.10 8.80 -1.95
N ASN A 7 16.54 9.64 -2.81
CA ASN A 7 15.17 9.56 -3.30
C ASN A 7 14.99 8.20 -4.04
N LEU A 8 13.97 7.40 -3.69
CA LEU A 8 13.69 6.14 -4.40
C LEU A 8 13.27 6.39 -5.85
N SER A 9 13.06 7.64 -6.28
CA SER A 9 12.61 8.06 -7.61
C SER A 9 13.38 7.47 -8.79
N HIS A 10 14.60 7.01 -8.59
CA HIS A 10 15.40 6.37 -9.64
C HIS A 10 15.02 4.90 -9.87
N PHE A 11 14.95 4.50 -11.14
CA PHE A 11 14.62 3.16 -11.59
C PHE A 11 15.77 2.15 -11.41
N THR A 12 16.27 2.00 -10.18
CA THR A 12 17.30 0.99 -9.87
C THR A 12 16.65 -0.36 -9.57
N SER A 13 17.37 -1.48 -9.74
CA SER A 13 16.85 -2.81 -9.42
C SER A 13 16.42 -2.94 -7.95
N LYS A 14 17.13 -2.25 -7.04
CA LYS A 14 16.80 -2.22 -5.61
C LYS A 14 15.49 -1.50 -5.36
N ASN A 15 15.28 -0.32 -5.95
CA ASN A 15 14.05 0.44 -5.78
C ASN A 15 12.87 -0.30 -6.41
N MET A 16 13.08 -0.91 -7.57
CA MET A 16 12.07 -1.75 -8.23
C MET A 16 11.64 -2.90 -7.32
N ALA A 17 12.58 -3.61 -6.69
CA ALA A 17 12.26 -4.70 -5.78
C ALA A 17 11.37 -4.24 -4.62
N ILE A 18 11.61 -3.04 -4.06
CA ILE A 18 10.73 -2.46 -3.03
C ILE A 18 9.34 -2.20 -3.61
N TRP A 19 9.27 -1.48 -4.72
CA TRP A 19 8.00 -1.06 -5.31
C TRP A 19 7.13 -2.25 -5.67
N LEU A 20 7.72 -3.28 -6.27
CA LEU A 20 7.03 -4.52 -6.60
C LEU A 20 6.60 -5.28 -5.34
N SER A 21 7.47 -5.41 -4.33
CA SER A 21 7.10 -6.05 -3.05
C SER A 21 5.95 -5.34 -2.35
N MET A 22 5.94 -4.00 -2.39
CA MET A 22 4.85 -3.22 -1.80
C MET A 22 3.56 -3.29 -2.63
N ALA A 23 3.64 -3.33 -3.95
CA ALA A 23 2.47 -3.58 -4.80
C ALA A 23 1.87 -4.98 -4.52
N PHE A 24 2.72 -6.00 -4.39
CA PHE A 24 2.32 -7.35 -3.97
C PHE A 24 1.62 -7.33 -2.61
N GLN A 25 2.22 -6.69 -1.61
CA GLN A 25 1.60 -6.53 -0.30
C GLN A 25 0.27 -5.76 -0.37
N GLY A 26 0.18 -4.73 -1.22
CA GLY A 26 -1.06 -3.98 -1.46
C GLY A 26 -2.17 -4.86 -2.02
N GLY A 27 -1.84 -5.77 -2.93
CA GLY A 27 -2.74 -6.82 -3.40
C GLY A 27 -3.18 -7.75 -2.28
N ALA A 28 -2.22 -8.20 -1.46
CA ALA A 28 -2.49 -9.11 -0.35
C ALA A 28 -3.44 -8.51 0.71
N ILE A 29 -3.21 -7.26 1.12
CA ILE A 29 -4.07 -6.57 2.10
C ILE A 29 -5.48 -6.34 1.51
N ASN A 30 -5.59 -5.96 0.23
CA ASN A 30 -6.89 -5.81 -0.42
C ASN A 30 -7.66 -7.13 -0.53
N ALA A 31 -6.99 -8.22 -0.89
CA ALA A 31 -7.59 -9.55 -0.94
C ALA A 31 -8.07 -9.99 0.44
N GLY A 32 -7.28 -9.77 1.49
CA GLY A 32 -7.67 -10.07 2.87
C GLY A 32 -8.89 -9.28 3.32
N GLY A 33 -8.92 -7.96 3.11
CA GLY A 33 -10.09 -7.14 3.43
C GLY A 33 -11.34 -7.54 2.65
N PHE A 34 -11.18 -7.91 1.37
CA PHE A 34 -12.29 -8.38 0.55
C PHE A 34 -12.81 -9.75 1.00
N LEU A 35 -11.93 -10.70 1.28
CA LEU A 35 -12.34 -12.04 1.70
C LEU A 35 -12.86 -12.08 3.13
N ALA A 36 -12.39 -11.19 4.02
CA ALA A 36 -12.86 -11.14 5.40
C ALA A 36 -14.18 -10.38 5.53
N CYS A 37 -14.36 -9.24 4.84
CA CYS A 37 -15.49 -8.34 5.04
C CYS A 37 -16.17 -7.87 3.74
N HIS A 38 -15.90 -8.49 2.59
CA HIS A 38 -16.46 -8.10 1.28
C HIS A 38 -16.14 -6.66 0.86
N ARG A 39 -15.04 -6.06 1.35
CA ARG A 39 -14.62 -4.68 1.03
C ARG A 39 -13.15 -4.56 0.64
N PHE A 40 -12.89 -3.83 -0.44
CA PHE A 40 -11.52 -3.46 -0.82
C PHE A 40 -11.03 -2.26 0.01
N VAL A 41 -9.90 -2.40 0.69
CA VAL A 41 -9.40 -1.40 1.67
C VAL A 41 -8.82 -0.13 1.03
N SER A 42 -8.46 -0.19 -0.24
CA SER A 42 -7.82 0.92 -0.98
C SER A 42 -8.72 1.57 -2.03
N HIS A 43 -9.99 1.15 -2.15
CA HIS A 43 -10.94 1.66 -3.14
C HIS A 43 -11.72 2.86 -2.61
N THR A 44 -11.08 4.03 -2.49
CA THR A 44 -11.74 5.26 -2.01
C THR A 44 -12.95 5.66 -2.87
N THR A 45 -12.87 5.47 -4.19
CA THR A 45 -14.00 5.70 -5.10
C THR A 45 -15.15 4.73 -4.83
N GLY A 46 -14.85 3.47 -4.52
CA GLY A 46 -15.84 2.47 -4.16
C GLY A 46 -16.59 2.82 -2.88
N PHE A 47 -15.90 3.30 -1.85
CA PHE A 47 -16.55 3.80 -0.63
C PHE A 47 -17.44 5.02 -0.88
N ALA A 48 -17.00 5.96 -1.72
CA ALA A 48 -17.81 7.11 -2.09
C ALA A 48 -19.09 6.71 -2.85
N THR A 49 -18.98 5.77 -3.79
CA THR A 49 -20.14 5.21 -4.48
C THR A 49 -21.07 4.48 -3.52
N TYR A 50 -20.53 3.66 -2.62
CA TYR A 50 -21.31 2.95 -1.62
C TYR A 50 -22.08 3.89 -0.69
N PHE A 51 -21.41 4.95 -0.22
CA PHE A 51 -22.08 6.00 0.56
C PHE A 51 -23.29 6.55 -0.21
N GLY A 52 -23.10 6.96 -1.47
CA GLY A 52 -24.17 7.52 -2.29
C GLY A 52 -25.33 6.54 -2.51
N THR A 53 -25.04 5.26 -2.76
CA THR A 53 -26.09 4.25 -2.98
C THR A 53 -26.90 3.97 -1.72
N GLU A 54 -26.26 3.74 -0.57
CA GLU A 54 -26.96 3.48 0.69
C GLU A 54 -27.72 4.71 1.17
N PHE A 55 -27.13 5.90 1.03
CA PHE A 55 -27.76 7.17 1.36
C PHE A 55 -29.05 7.37 0.54
N SER A 56 -29.01 7.08 -0.76
CA SER A 56 -30.19 7.22 -1.63
C SER A 56 -31.35 6.26 -1.29
N GLN A 57 -31.04 5.12 -0.68
CA GLN A 57 -32.03 4.12 -0.26
C GLN A 57 -32.55 4.35 1.17
N GLY A 58 -32.03 5.36 1.88
CA GLY A 58 -32.40 5.66 3.27
C GLY A 58 -31.65 4.83 4.31
N HIS A 59 -30.63 4.06 3.92
CA HIS A 59 -29.79 3.26 4.83
C HIS A 59 -28.67 4.12 5.44
N TRP A 60 -29.04 5.15 6.19
CA TRP A 60 -28.12 6.18 6.69
C TRP A 60 -26.97 5.63 7.53
N ASN A 61 -27.23 4.63 8.37
CA ASN A 61 -26.21 4.01 9.23
C ASN A 61 -25.12 3.32 8.41
N ALA A 62 -25.50 2.56 7.38
CA ALA A 62 -24.55 1.91 6.49
C ALA A 62 -23.77 2.91 5.64
N ALA A 63 -24.44 3.95 5.15
CA ALA A 63 -23.81 5.03 4.39
C ALA A 63 -22.75 5.74 5.25
N LEU A 64 -23.15 6.30 6.40
CA LEU A 64 -22.25 7.06 7.26
C LEU A 64 -21.13 6.19 7.85
N GLY A 65 -21.43 4.95 8.25
CA GLY A 65 -20.44 4.01 8.73
C GLY A 65 -19.37 3.67 7.69
N MET A 66 -19.71 3.66 6.39
CA MET A 66 -18.72 3.43 5.33
C MET A 66 -17.98 4.69 4.90
N LEU A 67 -18.58 5.88 5.06
CA LEU A 67 -17.91 7.14 4.76
C LEU A 67 -16.71 7.39 5.68
N THR A 68 -16.75 6.90 6.92
CA THR A 68 -15.65 7.06 7.88
C THR A 68 -14.45 6.17 7.58
N VAL A 69 -14.64 5.05 6.88
CA VAL A 69 -13.54 4.10 6.57
C VAL A 69 -12.43 4.74 5.71
N PRO A 70 -12.73 5.45 4.59
CA PRO A 70 -11.72 6.23 3.86
C PRO A 70 -10.97 7.28 4.68
N LEU A 71 -11.55 7.79 5.76
CA LEU A 71 -10.86 8.76 6.62
C LEU A 71 -9.67 8.13 7.34
N PHE A 72 -9.71 6.81 7.63
CA PHE A 72 -8.54 6.10 8.16
C PHE A 72 -7.44 5.96 7.11
N PHE A 73 -7.78 5.74 5.84
CA PHE A 73 -6.79 5.79 4.77
C PHE A 73 -6.15 7.17 4.68
N LEU A 74 -6.95 8.24 4.72
CA LEU A 74 -6.47 9.63 4.72
C LEU A 74 -5.57 9.89 5.93
N LEU A 75 -5.98 9.47 7.13
CA LEU A 75 -5.18 9.58 8.34
C LEU A 75 -3.85 8.83 8.22
N GLY A 76 -3.85 7.63 7.67
CA GLY A 76 -2.64 6.85 7.44
C GLY A 76 -1.68 7.53 6.49
N ALA A 77 -2.20 8.08 5.39
CA ALA A 77 -1.42 8.88 4.45
C ALA A 77 -0.86 10.15 5.12
N ALA A 78 -1.64 10.82 5.98
CA ALA A 78 -1.19 11.98 6.74
C ALA A 78 -0.10 11.64 7.78
N ILE A 79 -0.22 10.51 8.47
CA ILE A 79 0.81 9.97 9.37
C ILE A 79 2.10 9.76 8.58
N SER A 80 2.04 9.09 7.43
CA SER A 80 3.20 8.95 6.56
C SER A 80 3.74 10.31 6.09
N GLY A 81 2.87 11.26 5.75
CA GLY A 81 3.26 12.61 5.38
C GLY A 81 4.07 13.29 6.48
N PHE A 82 3.67 13.14 7.73
CA PHE A 82 4.38 13.71 8.87
C PHE A 82 5.73 13.02 9.13
N PHE A 83 5.78 11.69 9.11
CA PHE A 83 6.95 10.91 9.51
C PHE A 83 7.98 10.69 8.38
N VAL A 84 7.55 10.77 7.12
CA VAL A 84 8.37 10.52 5.93
C VAL A 84 8.46 11.78 5.08
N ASP A 85 7.36 12.26 4.52
CA ASP A 85 7.35 13.32 3.50
C ASP A 85 7.95 14.63 4.00
N ARG A 86 7.39 15.15 5.11
CA ARG A 86 7.85 16.37 5.76
C ARG A 86 9.33 16.28 6.11
N ARG A 87 9.80 15.11 6.55
CA ARG A 87 11.22 14.91 6.88
C ARG A 87 12.10 14.94 5.64
N LEU A 88 11.69 14.31 4.54
CA LEU A 88 12.40 14.41 3.27
C LEU A 88 12.49 15.87 2.78
N VAL A 89 11.38 16.62 2.86
CA VAL A 89 11.33 18.04 2.48
C VAL A 89 12.24 18.90 3.36
N LEU A 90 12.31 18.61 4.66
CA LEU A 90 13.19 19.29 5.61
C LEU A 90 14.63 18.74 5.61
N HIS A 91 15.00 17.88 4.65
CA HIS A 91 16.31 17.21 4.57
C HIS A 91 16.70 16.43 5.84
N GLN A 92 15.70 15.95 6.58
CA GLN A 92 15.85 15.08 7.74
C GLN A 92 15.72 13.61 7.34
N ARG A 93 16.25 12.73 8.20
CA ARG A 93 16.15 11.27 7.98
C ARG A 93 14.68 10.82 8.08
N PRO A 94 14.08 10.27 7.01
CA PRO A 94 12.70 9.75 7.04
C PRO A 94 12.58 8.52 7.94
N LEU A 95 11.42 8.35 8.59
CA LEU A 95 11.17 7.28 9.55
C LEU A 95 10.51 6.03 8.93
N TYR A 96 11.12 5.47 7.88
CA TYR A 96 10.61 4.27 7.21
C TYR A 96 10.45 3.07 8.13
N THR A 97 11.41 2.83 9.03
CA THR A 97 11.39 1.72 9.99
C THR A 97 10.11 1.74 10.82
N TRP A 98 9.70 2.91 11.31
CA TRP A 98 8.49 3.04 12.13
C TRP A 98 7.22 2.78 11.32
N MET A 99 7.17 3.24 10.06
CA MET A 99 5.99 3.01 9.20
C MET A 99 5.82 1.52 8.88
N PHE A 100 6.88 0.82 8.51
CA PHE A 100 6.81 -0.62 8.24
C PHE A 100 6.62 -1.46 9.49
N ALA A 101 7.20 -1.06 10.63
CA ALA A 101 6.97 -1.73 11.91
C ALA A 101 5.50 -1.64 12.34
N PHE A 102 4.89 -0.46 12.17
CA PHE A 102 3.47 -0.28 12.46
C PHE A 102 2.59 -1.19 11.60
N ILE A 103 2.82 -1.24 10.28
CA ILE A 103 2.04 -2.12 9.40
C ILE A 103 2.23 -3.58 9.79
N SER A 104 3.48 -4.01 10.07
CA SER A 104 3.76 -5.38 10.52
C SER A 104 3.00 -5.72 11.80
N PHE A 105 3.06 -4.86 12.81
CA PHE A 105 2.36 -5.05 14.08
C PHE A 105 0.84 -5.10 13.88
N ALA A 106 0.28 -4.22 13.06
CA ALA A 106 -1.15 -4.19 12.78
C ALA A 106 -1.63 -5.47 12.07
N MET A 107 -0.86 -6.00 11.10
CA MET A 107 -1.19 -7.27 10.45
C MET A 107 -1.11 -8.45 11.41
N LEU A 108 -0.11 -8.47 12.30
CA LEU A 108 -0.01 -9.48 13.36
C LEU A 108 -1.18 -9.39 14.34
N PHE A 109 -1.56 -8.17 14.74
CA PHE A 109 -2.70 -7.91 15.60
C PHE A 109 -4.00 -8.42 14.98
N ILE A 110 -4.26 -8.09 13.71
CA ILE A 110 -5.45 -8.57 12.99
C ILE A 110 -5.47 -10.09 12.92
N SER A 111 -4.33 -10.70 12.57
CA SER A 111 -4.20 -12.15 12.50
C SER A 111 -4.51 -12.80 13.86
N PHE A 112 -3.86 -12.34 14.93
CA PHE A 112 -4.00 -12.92 16.27
C PHE A 112 -5.41 -12.76 16.84
N PHE A 113 -5.96 -11.54 16.81
CA PHE A 113 -7.29 -11.27 17.38
C PHE A 113 -8.42 -11.83 16.50
N GLY A 114 -8.19 -11.96 15.18
CA GLY A 114 -9.10 -12.67 14.27
C GLY A 114 -9.25 -14.15 14.63
N GLU A 115 -8.14 -14.84 14.90
CA GLU A 115 -8.17 -16.24 15.37
C GLU A 115 -8.86 -16.39 16.74
N LEU A 116 -8.82 -15.35 17.59
CA LEU A 116 -9.57 -15.32 18.85
C LEU A 116 -11.05 -14.98 18.67
N GLY A 117 -11.52 -14.76 17.43
CA GLY A 117 -12.92 -14.44 17.12
C GLY A 117 -13.32 -12.99 17.36
N SER A 118 -12.36 -12.06 17.49
CA SER A 118 -12.65 -10.65 17.80
C SER A 118 -13.28 -9.88 16.63
N PHE A 119 -13.21 -10.42 15.41
CA PHE A 119 -13.74 -9.80 14.19
C PHE A 119 -14.82 -10.66 13.52
N GLY A 120 -15.47 -11.56 14.26
CA GLY A 120 -16.46 -12.48 13.73
C GLY A 120 -15.87 -13.66 12.97
N THR A 121 -16.73 -14.39 12.26
CA THR A 121 -16.32 -15.51 11.40
C THR A 121 -15.76 -14.97 10.09
N PHE A 122 -14.60 -15.48 9.66
CA PHE A 122 -13.96 -15.03 8.43
C PHE A 122 -14.87 -15.22 7.20
N GLY A 123 -15.18 -14.11 6.51
CA GLY A 123 -15.90 -14.11 5.24
C GLY A 123 -17.42 -14.12 5.34
N GLU A 124 -17.98 -14.03 6.56
CA GLU A 124 -19.39 -13.76 6.74
C GLU A 124 -19.79 -12.37 6.16
N PRO A 125 -21.07 -12.14 5.86
CA PRO A 125 -21.54 -10.83 5.44
C PRO A 125 -21.13 -9.76 6.46
N MET A 126 -20.58 -8.66 5.97
CA MET A 126 -20.01 -7.65 6.83
C MET A 126 -21.02 -7.10 7.83
N GLU A 127 -20.67 -7.14 9.11
CA GLU A 127 -21.40 -6.49 10.18
C GLU A 127 -20.58 -5.32 10.73
N ILE A 128 -21.12 -4.10 10.62
CA ILE A 128 -20.40 -2.87 11.00
C ILE A 128 -19.94 -2.91 12.47
N SER A 129 -20.69 -3.55 13.36
CA SER A 129 -20.38 -3.66 14.79
C SER A 129 -19.08 -4.45 15.06
N GLN A 130 -18.76 -5.45 14.23
CA GLN A 130 -17.64 -6.38 14.44
C GLN A 130 -16.47 -6.09 13.51
N ASP A 131 -16.74 -5.87 12.22
CA ASP A 131 -15.73 -5.79 11.16
C ASP A 131 -15.08 -4.41 11.03
N TYR A 132 -15.77 -3.37 11.50
CA TYR A 132 -15.36 -1.98 11.25
C TYR A 132 -13.96 -1.69 11.80
N GLY A 133 -13.63 -2.19 12.99
CA GLY A 133 -12.32 -1.97 13.60
C GLY A 133 -11.18 -2.53 12.75
N MET A 134 -11.34 -3.77 12.27
CA MET A 134 -10.38 -4.39 11.35
C MET A 134 -10.31 -3.63 10.04
N LEU A 135 -11.45 -3.32 9.41
CA LEU A 135 -11.49 -2.62 8.13
C LEU A 135 -10.83 -1.23 8.22
N ALA A 136 -11.12 -0.47 9.27
CA ALA A 136 -10.50 0.82 9.55
C ALA A 136 -8.98 0.69 9.73
N LEU A 137 -8.51 -0.32 10.46
CA LEU A 137 -7.07 -0.58 10.65
C LEU A 137 -6.37 -0.99 9.35
N LEU A 138 -7.01 -1.81 8.51
CA LEU A 138 -6.50 -2.18 7.19
C LEU A 138 -6.41 -0.95 6.26
N CYS A 139 -7.43 -0.09 6.25
CA CYS A 139 -7.43 1.17 5.51
C CYS A 139 -6.32 2.12 6.01
N LEU A 140 -6.14 2.24 7.32
CA LEU A 140 -5.05 3.00 7.93
C LEU A 140 -3.68 2.51 7.46
N CYS A 141 -3.45 1.19 7.52
CA CYS A 141 -2.20 0.57 7.07
C CYS A 141 -1.98 0.79 5.56
N SER A 142 -3.04 0.65 4.75
CA SER A 142 -2.98 0.91 3.30
C SER A 142 -2.64 2.37 3.00
N GLY A 143 -3.18 3.31 3.78
CA GLY A 143 -2.85 4.73 3.71
C GLY A 143 -1.39 5.01 4.06
N ILE A 144 -0.90 4.45 5.18
CA ILE A 144 0.52 4.57 5.60
C ILE A 144 1.44 4.01 4.52
N GLN A 145 1.15 2.82 4.00
CA GLN A 145 1.93 2.17 2.95
C GLN A 145 2.00 3.05 1.69
N ASN A 146 0.84 3.50 1.19
CA ASN A 146 0.80 4.30 -0.03
C ASN A 146 1.47 5.65 0.16
N GLY A 147 1.23 6.33 1.30
CA GLY A 147 1.93 7.57 1.63
C GLY A 147 3.44 7.37 1.67
N THR A 148 3.90 6.30 2.32
CA THR A 148 5.33 6.06 2.56
C THR A 148 6.06 5.87 1.22
N ILE A 149 5.50 5.05 0.34
CA ILE A 149 6.10 4.77 -0.97
C ILE A 149 5.95 5.96 -1.92
N THR A 150 4.85 6.70 -1.85
CA THR A 150 4.66 7.93 -2.66
C THR A 150 5.74 8.95 -2.29
N SER A 151 5.92 9.26 -1.02
CA SER A 151 6.94 10.21 -0.55
C SER A 151 8.35 9.72 -0.86
N ALA A 152 8.64 8.44 -0.58
CA ALA A 152 9.95 7.87 -0.82
C ALA A 152 10.32 7.87 -2.32
N SER A 153 9.36 7.67 -3.22
CA SER A 153 9.57 7.62 -4.67
C SER A 153 9.49 8.99 -5.36
N GLY A 154 9.27 10.09 -4.64
CA GLY A 154 9.04 11.40 -5.24
C GLY A 154 7.76 11.45 -6.09
N ALA A 155 6.69 10.82 -5.59
CA ALA A 155 5.39 10.66 -6.24
C ALA A 155 5.36 9.84 -7.54
N VAL A 156 6.45 9.13 -7.87
CA VAL A 156 6.53 8.27 -9.07
C VAL A 156 5.66 7.01 -8.93
N VAL A 157 5.54 6.43 -7.74
CA VAL A 157 4.83 5.16 -7.50
C VAL A 157 3.76 5.30 -6.42
N ARG A 158 2.56 4.78 -6.72
CA ARG A 158 1.45 4.58 -5.77
C ARG A 158 0.99 3.14 -5.82
N THR A 159 1.25 2.36 -4.77
CA THR A 159 1.24 0.88 -4.84
C THR A 159 -0.13 0.26 -5.11
N THR A 160 -1.22 0.90 -4.69
CA THR A 160 -2.59 0.39 -4.89
C THR A 160 -3.42 1.23 -5.86
N HIS A 161 -2.82 2.22 -6.53
CA HIS A 161 -3.56 3.14 -7.41
C HIS A 161 -3.73 2.55 -8.82
N MET A 162 -4.36 1.38 -8.88
CA MET A 162 -4.37 0.51 -10.07
C MET A 162 -5.02 1.18 -11.29
N THR A 163 -6.11 1.93 -11.09
CA THR A 163 -6.77 2.68 -12.17
C THR A 163 -5.82 3.67 -12.83
N GLY A 164 -5.04 4.42 -12.06
CA GLY A 164 -4.07 5.36 -12.60
C GLY A 164 -2.91 4.68 -13.31
N ILE A 165 -2.32 3.65 -12.70
CA ILE A 165 -1.22 2.89 -13.30
C ILE A 165 -1.64 2.27 -14.64
N THR A 166 -2.85 1.71 -14.70
CA THR A 166 -3.40 1.09 -15.91
C THR A 166 -3.65 2.15 -17.00
N THR A 167 -4.21 3.30 -16.65
CA THR A 167 -4.42 4.42 -17.58
C THR A 167 -3.09 4.91 -18.14
N ASP A 168 -2.10 5.13 -17.27
CA ASP A 168 -0.77 5.60 -17.66
C ASP A 168 -0.04 4.59 -18.54
N LEU A 169 -0.20 3.27 -18.28
CA LEU A 169 0.35 2.23 -19.12
C LEU A 169 -0.29 2.25 -20.51
N GLY A 170 -1.62 2.36 -20.60
CA GLY A 170 -2.32 2.45 -21.89
C GLY A 170 -1.84 3.64 -22.72
N LEU A 171 -1.73 4.83 -22.11
CA LEU A 171 -1.18 6.02 -22.76
C LEU A 171 0.29 5.84 -23.15
N GLY A 172 1.09 5.26 -22.25
CA GLY A 172 2.52 5.04 -22.46
C GLY A 172 2.82 4.06 -23.60
N LEU A 173 2.00 3.02 -23.78
CA LEU A 173 2.14 2.07 -24.89
C LEU A 173 2.01 2.79 -26.24
N VAL A 174 1.05 3.71 -26.39
CA VAL A 174 0.89 4.51 -27.61
C VAL A 174 2.07 5.46 -27.81
N ARG A 175 2.56 6.10 -26.75
CA ARG A 175 3.69 7.06 -26.81
C ARG A 175 4.99 6.43 -27.29
N VAL A 176 5.27 5.16 -26.97
CA VAL A 176 6.47 4.45 -27.46
C VAL A 176 6.49 4.37 -29.00
N PHE A 177 5.32 4.22 -29.63
CA PHE A 177 5.18 4.15 -31.08
C PHE A 177 4.99 5.52 -31.76
N ALA A 178 4.90 6.62 -30.99
CA ALA A 178 4.68 7.95 -31.55
C ALA A 178 5.82 8.38 -32.52
N ILE A 179 5.43 8.90 -33.67
CA ILE A 179 6.36 9.45 -34.67
C ILE A 179 6.83 10.84 -34.20
N GLY A 180 8.09 11.19 -34.48
CA GLY A 180 8.65 12.51 -34.14
C GLY A 180 9.21 12.65 -32.73
N GLN A 181 9.09 11.65 -31.86
CA GLN A 181 9.76 11.67 -30.56
C GLN A 181 11.24 11.24 -30.63
N SER A 182 12.07 11.86 -29.80
CA SER A 182 13.47 11.49 -29.64
C SER A 182 13.62 10.04 -29.16
N LYS A 183 14.71 9.37 -29.54
CA LYS A 183 15.03 8.01 -29.08
C LYS A 183 15.12 7.95 -27.54
N GLN A 184 15.65 9.00 -26.91
CA GLN A 184 15.78 9.07 -25.45
C GLN A 184 14.41 9.10 -24.75
N THR A 185 13.45 9.87 -25.29
CA THR A 185 12.08 9.93 -24.75
C THR A 185 11.39 8.58 -24.86
N LYS A 186 11.54 7.88 -25.99
CA LYS A 186 10.96 6.54 -26.19
C LYS A 186 11.54 5.51 -25.22
N VAL A 187 12.86 5.54 -24.98
CA VAL A 187 13.52 4.65 -24.02
C VAL A 187 13.04 4.92 -22.58
N ALA A 188 12.88 6.19 -22.20
CA ALA A 188 12.36 6.56 -20.89
C ALA A 188 10.91 6.08 -20.70
N GLU A 189 10.04 6.26 -21.70
CA GLU A 189 8.65 5.79 -21.65
C GLU A 189 8.57 4.26 -21.61
N ALA A 190 9.37 3.55 -22.39
CA ALA A 190 9.43 2.09 -22.36
C ALA A 190 9.84 1.57 -20.96
N ARG A 191 10.78 2.23 -20.29
CA ARG A 191 11.19 1.89 -18.92
C ARG A 191 10.07 2.16 -17.92
N ALA A 192 9.36 3.28 -18.05
CA ALA A 192 8.20 3.59 -17.22
C ALA A 192 7.08 2.56 -17.42
N ASN A 193 6.81 2.14 -18.66
CA ASN A 193 5.83 1.10 -18.97
C ASN A 193 6.22 -0.26 -18.37
N GLY A 194 7.49 -0.63 -18.42
CA GLY A 194 7.98 -1.85 -17.76
C GLY A 194 7.74 -1.82 -16.25
N MET A 195 7.99 -0.68 -15.60
CA MET A 195 7.69 -0.48 -14.18
C MET A 195 6.18 -0.58 -13.89
N ARG A 196 5.32 0.12 -14.65
CA ARG A 196 3.87 0.09 -14.51
C ARG A 196 3.31 -1.33 -14.66
N THR A 197 3.79 -2.04 -15.69
CA THR A 197 3.43 -3.45 -15.93
C THR A 197 3.85 -4.32 -14.74
N GLY A 198 5.07 -4.14 -14.25
CA GLY A 198 5.56 -4.84 -13.06
C GLY A 198 4.67 -4.60 -11.84
N LEU A 199 4.27 -3.34 -11.57
CA LEU A 199 3.37 -3.01 -10.45
C LEU A 199 2.01 -3.72 -10.58
N ILE A 200 1.40 -3.68 -11.78
CA ILE A 200 0.13 -4.37 -12.05
C ILE A 200 0.26 -5.86 -11.78
N VAL A 201 1.25 -6.51 -12.40
CA VAL A 201 1.49 -7.95 -12.25
C VAL A 201 1.78 -8.31 -10.81
N SER A 202 2.61 -7.53 -10.11
CA SER A 202 2.98 -7.81 -8.72
C SER A 202 1.78 -7.70 -7.78
N PHE A 203 0.92 -6.69 -7.96
CA PHE A 203 -0.33 -6.57 -7.21
C PHE A 203 -1.27 -7.75 -7.49
N LEU A 204 -1.44 -8.14 -8.76
CA LEU A 204 -2.28 -9.29 -9.13
C LEU A 204 -1.75 -10.58 -8.49
N LEU A 205 -0.45 -10.84 -8.59
CA LEU A 205 0.19 -11.99 -7.94
C LEU A 205 0.01 -11.95 -6.42
N GLY A 206 0.17 -10.77 -5.81
CA GLY A 206 -0.09 -10.55 -4.38
C GLY A 206 -1.48 -10.97 -3.99
N SER A 207 -2.49 -10.44 -4.68
CA SER A 207 -3.90 -10.80 -4.47
C SER A 207 -4.15 -12.28 -4.68
N THR A 208 -3.64 -12.89 -5.76
CA THR A 208 -3.88 -14.31 -6.06
C THR A 208 -3.25 -15.23 -5.01
N VAL A 209 -1.98 -15.03 -4.67
CA VAL A 209 -1.26 -15.87 -3.70
C VAL A 209 -1.87 -15.69 -2.31
N SER A 210 -2.18 -14.46 -1.90
CA SER A 210 -2.79 -14.23 -0.60
C SER A 210 -4.21 -14.77 -0.53
N SER A 211 -5.03 -14.64 -1.59
CA SER A 211 -6.39 -15.19 -1.62
C SER A 211 -6.37 -16.69 -1.41
N TYR A 212 -5.45 -17.40 -2.05
CA TYR A 212 -5.23 -18.82 -1.80
C TYR A 212 -4.93 -19.09 -0.31
N LEU A 213 -4.03 -18.32 0.32
CA LEU A 213 -3.79 -18.41 1.77
C LEU A 213 -5.07 -18.15 2.58
N PHE A 214 -5.77 -17.04 2.33
CA PHE A 214 -6.97 -16.67 3.07
C PHE A 214 -8.09 -17.72 2.98
N PHE A 215 -8.24 -18.41 1.84
CA PHE A 215 -9.20 -19.51 1.72
C PHE A 215 -8.85 -20.74 2.57
N HIS A 216 -7.57 -20.96 2.88
CA HIS A 216 -7.11 -22.13 3.61
C HIS A 216 -6.85 -21.87 5.10
N ILE A 217 -6.37 -20.68 5.43
CA ILE A 217 -5.91 -20.33 6.78
C ILE A 217 -6.55 -19.04 7.32
N GLN A 218 -7.56 -18.49 6.64
CA GLN A 218 -8.41 -17.39 7.14
C GLN A 218 -7.58 -16.21 7.71
N TYR A 219 -7.84 -15.76 8.94
CA TYR A 219 -7.15 -14.60 9.52
C TYR A 219 -5.62 -14.79 9.62
N LEU A 220 -5.10 -16.01 9.70
CA LEU A 220 -3.66 -16.27 9.60
C LEU A 220 -3.06 -15.87 8.25
N GLY A 221 -3.86 -15.68 7.20
CA GLY A 221 -3.41 -15.14 5.92
C GLY A 221 -2.76 -13.75 6.05
N PHE A 222 -3.14 -12.96 7.06
CA PHE A 222 -2.51 -11.67 7.34
C PHE A 222 -1.05 -11.78 7.84
N LEU A 223 -0.57 -12.97 8.20
CA LEU A 223 0.85 -13.19 8.50
C LEU A 223 1.76 -12.96 7.29
N MET A 224 1.25 -13.10 6.06
CA MET A 224 2.00 -12.82 4.85
C MET A 224 2.36 -11.32 4.72
N PRO A 225 1.40 -10.36 4.68
CA PRO A 225 1.73 -8.93 4.68
C PRO A 225 2.47 -8.50 5.95
N CYS A 226 2.26 -9.18 7.10
CA CYS A 226 3.06 -8.99 8.31
C CYS A 226 4.55 -9.26 8.05
N LEU A 227 4.89 -10.43 7.49
CA LEU A 227 6.27 -10.83 7.23
C LEU A 227 6.96 -9.90 6.23
N ILE A 228 6.26 -9.50 5.17
CA ILE A 228 6.81 -8.56 4.18
C ILE A 228 7.18 -7.23 4.85
N SER A 229 6.27 -6.68 5.67
CA SER A 229 6.50 -5.42 6.40
C SER A 229 7.60 -5.56 7.45
N PHE A 230 7.69 -6.71 8.12
CA PHE A 230 8.77 -6.99 9.07
C PHE A 230 10.14 -7.02 8.38
N LEU A 231 10.26 -7.70 7.25
CA LEU A 231 11.51 -7.74 6.47
C LEU A 231 11.92 -6.34 6.01
N LEU A 232 10.97 -5.53 5.55
CA LEU A 232 11.25 -4.13 5.17
C LEU A 232 11.66 -3.25 6.35
N THR A 233 11.09 -3.50 7.53
CA THR A 233 11.53 -2.87 8.78
C THR A 233 13.00 -3.17 9.07
N VAL A 234 13.40 -4.45 8.99
CA VAL A 234 14.80 -4.86 9.19
C VAL A 234 15.73 -4.23 8.16
N VAL A 235 15.34 -4.19 6.89
CA VAL A 235 16.14 -3.56 5.84
C VAL A 235 16.27 -2.05 6.07
N ALA A 236 15.19 -1.37 6.45
CA ALA A 236 15.18 0.06 6.75
C ALA A 236 16.05 0.40 7.97
N PHE A 237 15.98 -0.43 9.03
CA PHE A 237 16.79 -0.29 10.23
C PHE A 237 18.29 -0.42 9.94
N ARG A 238 18.71 -1.49 9.26
CA ARG A 238 20.12 -1.71 8.88
C ARG A 238 20.68 -0.57 8.02
N THR A 239 19.86 0.00 7.13
CA THR A 239 20.30 1.15 6.33
C THR A 239 20.43 2.43 7.15
N SER A 240 19.64 2.57 8.22
CA SER A 240 19.70 3.74 9.10
C SER A 240 20.99 3.73 9.93
N ASP A 241 21.36 2.60 10.52
CA ASP A 241 22.57 2.47 11.36
C ASP A 241 23.87 2.68 10.58
N ASN A 242 23.95 2.15 9.36
CA ASN A 242 25.13 2.32 8.51
C ASN A 242 25.40 3.80 8.12
N THR A 243 24.38 4.67 8.18
CA THR A 243 24.55 6.12 7.93
C THR A 243 24.92 6.92 9.19
N SER A 244 24.77 6.34 10.38
CA SER A 244 25.16 6.97 11.66
C SER A 244 26.66 6.77 11.94
N GLY A 245 27.22 5.63 11.55
CA GLY A 245 28.64 5.30 11.77
C GLY A 245 29.64 5.98 10.83
N GLY A 246 29.18 6.63 9.76
CA GLY A 246 30.04 7.25 8.73
C GLY A 246 30.36 8.74 8.94
N SER A 247 29.88 9.36 10.02
CA SER A 247 30.02 10.82 10.25
C SER A 247 31.14 11.20 11.23
N SER A 248 32.12 10.33 11.48
CA SER A 248 33.21 10.63 12.44
C SER A 248 34.54 11.07 11.81
N TYR A 249 34.65 11.19 10.48
CA TYR A 249 35.87 11.70 9.83
C TYR A 249 35.54 12.46 8.54
N ALA A 250 35.34 13.77 8.65
CA ALA A 250 35.68 14.79 7.65
C ALA A 250 35.45 16.18 8.26
#